data_AF-A0A3M2LXC4-F1
#
_entry.id   AF-A0A3M2LXC4-F1
#
_cell.length_a   1.000
_cell.length_b   1.000
_cell.length_c   1.000
_cell.angle_alpha   90.00
_cell.angle_beta   90.00
_cell.angle_gamma   90.00
#
_symmetry.space_group_name_H-M   'P 1'
#
loop_
_entity.id
_entity.type
_entity.pdbx_description
1 polymer ?
#
loop_
_entity_poly.entity_id
_entity_poly.type
_entity_poly.pdbx_seq_one_letter_code
_entity_poly.pdbx_strand_id
1 'polypeptide(L)'
;APSGTFGAPLPGPRTGGSEEAAPPRRRRRRRTVLAVVLAVVLLAGAGTAAFLLRGGEDEPDPEAVPEEYVGKWVGDIRMSGLSVGTMVVEVSEGRVGERVGTASSTDAIGLATCVDQLTLKAVADGQLTFEAELDSEHSTLSATCVPEPFEFVLRPAGEGEMTFNGYAEGNQSEGSLTLEQDED
;
A
#
# COMPACT_ATOMS: atom_id res chain seq x y z
N ALA A 1 29.35 -32.02 -17.06
CA ALA A 1 30.51 -32.05 -16.14
C ALA A 1 31.46 -30.93 -16.56
N PRO A 2 32.02 -30.10 -15.65
CA PRO A 2 32.60 -30.53 -14.38
C PRO A 2 31.87 -30.05 -13.13
N SER A 3 32.13 -30.80 -12.08
CA SER A 3 31.72 -30.64 -10.69
C SER A 3 32.69 -29.70 -9.97
N GLY A 4 32.17 -28.82 -9.11
CA GLY A 4 32.96 -28.00 -8.20
C GLY A 4 32.41 -28.10 -6.78
N THR A 5 33.18 -28.72 -5.89
CA THR A 5 32.88 -29.01 -4.48
C THR A 5 33.80 -28.17 -3.58
N PHE A 6 33.37 -27.96 -2.33
CA PHE A 6 34.14 -27.66 -1.11
C PHE A 6 34.22 -26.21 -0.60
N GLY A 7 33.77 -26.03 0.66
CA GLY A 7 34.13 -24.93 1.54
C GLY A 7 33.22 -24.82 2.76
N ALA A 8 33.61 -25.43 3.88
CA ALA A 8 32.86 -25.57 5.13
C ALA A 8 32.99 -24.34 6.08
N PRO A 9 32.30 -24.31 7.24
CA PRO A 9 32.02 -23.11 8.04
C PRO A 9 33.06 -22.83 9.14
N LEU A 10 33.01 -21.62 9.73
CA LEU A 10 33.78 -21.25 10.92
C LEU A 10 32.88 -20.63 12.02
N PRO A 11 32.82 -21.22 13.23
CA PRO A 11 32.35 -20.55 14.43
C PRO A 11 33.53 -19.99 15.24
N GLY A 12 33.43 -18.73 15.65
CA GLY A 12 34.36 -18.09 16.58
C GLY A 12 33.78 -17.97 17.99
N PRO A 13 34.53 -18.30 19.06
CA PRO A 13 34.07 -18.16 20.44
C PRO A 13 34.68 -16.96 21.19
N ARG A 14 34.04 -16.65 22.32
CA ARG A 14 34.63 -16.36 23.66
C ARG A 14 34.83 -14.91 24.17
N THR A 15 34.01 -14.61 25.19
CA THR A 15 34.32 -14.22 26.60
C THR A 15 34.84 -12.84 27.00
N GLY A 16 34.21 -12.33 28.07
CA GLY A 16 34.77 -11.51 29.16
C GLY A 16 34.36 -10.03 29.08
N GLY A 17 33.91 -9.34 30.12
CA GLY A 17 33.81 -9.58 31.55
C GLY A 17 33.63 -8.24 32.28
N SER A 18 33.47 -8.30 33.61
CA SER A 18 33.58 -7.24 34.62
C SER A 18 32.27 -6.71 35.23
N GLU A 19 31.90 -7.48 36.25
CA GLU A 19 31.24 -7.11 37.49
C GLU A 19 32.06 -6.07 38.27
N GLU A 20 31.49 -4.91 38.63
CA GLU A 20 32.10 -3.98 39.59
C GLU A 20 31.08 -3.46 40.63
N ALA A 21 31.11 -4.14 41.77
CA ALA A 21 31.08 -3.67 43.16
C ALA A 21 30.26 -2.43 43.59
N ALA A 22 29.25 -2.69 44.43
CA ALA A 22 28.84 -1.82 45.55
C ALA A 22 29.82 -1.98 46.76
N PRO A 23 29.73 -1.31 47.94
CA PRO A 23 28.73 -0.37 48.52
C PRO A 23 29.45 0.84 49.27
N PRO A 24 28.93 1.61 50.29
CA PRO A 24 28.21 1.21 51.51
C PRO A 24 27.02 2.10 51.97
N ARG A 25 26.31 1.55 52.97
CA ARG A 25 25.13 2.04 53.70
C ARG A 25 25.31 3.43 54.37
N ARG A 26 24.28 4.28 54.30
CA ARG A 26 23.98 5.27 55.36
C ARG A 26 22.54 5.15 55.87
N ARG A 27 22.46 4.67 57.12
CA ARG A 27 21.31 4.68 58.02
C ARG A 27 20.94 6.13 58.39
N ARG A 28 19.64 6.35 58.64
CA ARG A 28 19.06 7.24 59.69
C ARG A 28 18.38 8.53 59.22
N ARG A 29 17.04 8.46 59.08
CA ARG A 29 15.99 9.41 59.52
C ARG A 29 14.68 9.03 58.80
N ARG A 30 13.97 7.98 59.22
CA ARG A 30 12.86 8.04 60.20
C ARG A 30 12.05 9.34 60.15
N ARG A 31 10.78 9.17 59.72
CA ARG A 31 9.58 10.01 59.97
C ARG A 31 9.28 11.15 59.00
N THR A 32 8.81 10.81 57.80
CA THR A 32 7.79 11.60 57.03
C THR A 32 7.38 10.84 55.75
N VAL A 33 6.91 9.59 55.90
CA VAL A 33 6.28 8.83 54.81
C VAL A 33 4.85 8.55 55.24
N LEU A 34 3.93 9.49 54.97
CA LEU A 34 2.48 9.30 54.99
C LEU A 34 1.78 10.61 54.62
N ALA A 35 1.89 11.04 53.35
CA ALA A 35 1.00 12.09 52.82
C ALA A 35 0.97 12.17 51.28
N VAL A 36 2.03 11.78 50.56
CA VAL A 36 2.13 12.08 49.11
C VAL A 36 1.71 10.92 48.18
N VAL A 37 1.64 9.68 48.69
CA VAL A 37 1.35 8.50 47.85
C VAL A 37 -0.11 8.43 47.36
N LEU A 38 -1.05 9.15 47.98
CA LEU A 38 -2.47 9.07 47.62
C LEU A 38 -2.89 10.03 46.49
N ALA A 39 -2.07 11.04 46.14
CA ALA A 39 -2.38 12.00 45.07
C ALA A 39 -1.84 11.57 43.69
N VAL A 40 -0.78 10.76 43.64
CA VAL A 40 -0.20 10.27 42.37
C VAL A 40 -0.97 9.06 41.82
N VAL A 41 -1.65 8.28 42.67
CA VAL A 41 -2.44 7.13 42.23
C VAL A 41 -3.80 7.55 41.62
N LEU A 42 -4.35 8.71 42.00
CA LEU A 42 -5.60 9.22 41.40
C LEU A 42 -5.40 9.94 40.05
N LEU A 43 -4.18 10.44 39.75
CA LEU A 43 -3.84 10.96 38.42
C LEU A 43 -3.35 9.86 37.45
N ALA A 44 -2.92 8.70 37.96
CA ALA A 44 -2.57 7.53 37.14
C ALA A 44 -3.80 6.67 36.77
N GLY A 45 -4.91 6.79 37.50
CA GLY A 45 -6.13 5.99 37.26
C GLY A 45 -7.11 6.59 36.23
N ALA A 46 -7.04 7.88 35.93
CA ALA A 46 -7.93 8.53 34.97
C ALA A 46 -7.42 8.48 33.51
N GLY A 47 -6.11 8.23 33.30
CA GLY A 47 -5.52 8.16 31.97
C GLY A 47 -5.78 6.85 31.21
N THR A 48 -5.98 5.74 31.92
CA THR A 48 -6.17 4.41 31.31
C THR A 48 -7.58 4.18 30.78
N ALA A 49 -8.61 4.76 31.41
CA ALA A 49 -9.98 4.68 30.90
C ALA A 49 -10.16 5.45 29.58
N ALA A 50 -9.46 6.58 29.40
CA ALA A 50 -9.53 7.36 28.17
C ALA A 50 -8.79 6.68 27.00
N PHE A 51 -7.75 5.88 27.27
CA PHE A 51 -7.04 5.14 26.22
C PHE A 51 -7.81 3.88 25.78
N LEU A 52 -8.48 3.19 26.71
CA LEU A 52 -9.36 2.06 26.39
C LEU A 52 -10.67 2.47 25.69
N LEU A 53 -11.08 3.73 25.81
CA LEU A 53 -12.21 4.30 25.04
C LEU A 53 -11.79 4.91 23.69
N ARG A 54 -10.49 4.95 23.38
CA ARG A 54 -9.95 5.56 22.16
C ARG A 54 -9.28 4.56 21.21
N GLY A 55 -9.18 3.29 21.61
CA GLY A 55 -8.47 2.23 20.88
C GLY A 55 -9.41 1.23 20.19
N GLY A 56 -10.37 1.73 19.42
CA GLY A 56 -10.80 0.99 18.24
C GLY A 56 -9.90 1.48 17.11
N GLU A 57 -8.66 0.99 17.08
CA GLU A 57 -7.82 1.15 15.89
C GLU A 57 -8.63 0.50 14.77
N ASP A 58 -9.10 1.31 13.81
CA ASP A 58 -9.84 0.82 12.65
C ASP A 58 -8.96 -0.22 11.96
N GLU A 59 -9.22 -1.49 12.27
CA GLU A 59 -8.50 -2.59 11.66
C GLU A 59 -8.83 -2.51 10.16
N PRO A 60 -7.81 -2.40 9.30
CA PRO A 60 -8.02 -2.14 7.89
C PRO A 60 -8.91 -3.24 7.33
N ASP A 61 -10.02 -2.83 6.72
CA ASP A 61 -10.97 -3.75 6.11
C ASP A 61 -10.29 -4.44 4.93
N PRO A 62 -10.11 -5.78 4.97
CA PRO A 62 -9.37 -6.50 3.94
C PRO A 62 -10.09 -6.50 2.59
N GLU A 63 -11.36 -6.08 2.52
CA GLU A 63 -12.12 -5.97 1.28
C GLU A 63 -12.24 -4.52 0.78
N ALA A 64 -11.69 -3.54 1.50
CA ALA A 64 -11.72 -2.13 1.10
C ALA A 64 -10.48 -1.75 0.29
N VAL A 65 -10.63 -0.77 -0.60
CA VAL A 65 -9.51 -0.11 -1.29
C VAL A 65 -8.58 0.50 -0.23
N PRO A 66 -7.31 0.09 -0.15
CA PRO A 66 -6.36 0.71 0.75
C PRO A 66 -6.08 2.17 0.35
N GLU A 67 -5.91 3.05 1.33
CA GLU A 67 -5.74 4.50 1.13
C GLU A 67 -4.60 4.84 0.16
N GLU A 68 -3.52 4.04 0.16
CA GLU A 68 -2.36 4.22 -0.73
C GLU A 68 -2.67 4.07 -2.23
N TYR A 69 -3.84 3.51 -2.59
CA TYR A 69 -4.30 3.41 -3.98
C TYR A 69 -5.25 4.53 -4.38
N VAL A 70 -5.87 5.22 -3.42
CA VAL A 70 -6.87 6.25 -3.70
C VAL A 70 -6.18 7.47 -4.30
N GLY A 71 -6.73 7.97 -5.40
CA GLY A 71 -6.21 9.13 -6.10
C GLY A 71 -6.18 8.94 -7.62
N LYS A 72 -5.52 9.90 -8.28
CA LYS A 72 -5.37 9.93 -9.72
C LYS A 72 -3.93 9.63 -10.10
N TRP A 73 -3.75 8.64 -10.97
CA TRP A 73 -2.45 8.08 -11.32
C TRP A 73 -2.24 8.22 -12.83
N VAL A 74 -1.10 8.76 -13.24
CA VAL A 74 -0.81 9.06 -14.65
C VAL A 74 0.51 8.44 -15.07
N GLY A 75 0.57 7.84 -16.25
CA GLY A 75 1.82 7.31 -16.78
C GLY A 75 1.73 6.70 -18.17
N ASP A 76 2.83 6.12 -18.64
CA ASP A 76 2.92 5.55 -19.99
C ASP A 76 2.36 4.13 -20.05
N ILE A 77 1.66 3.83 -21.16
CA ILE A 77 1.29 2.45 -21.53
C ILE A 77 2.41 1.88 -22.38
N ARG A 78 2.88 0.69 -22.01
CA ARG A 78 3.86 -0.07 -22.78
C ARG A 78 3.25 -1.36 -23.32
N MET A 79 3.64 -1.69 -24.55
CA MET A 79 3.36 -2.97 -25.19
C MET A 79 4.64 -3.46 -25.85
N SER A 80 5.11 -4.64 -25.44
CA SER A 80 6.42 -5.18 -25.89
C SER A 80 7.58 -4.20 -25.69
N GLY A 81 7.57 -3.44 -24.58
CA GLY A 81 8.60 -2.46 -24.22
C GLY A 81 8.53 -1.12 -24.96
N LEU A 82 7.61 -0.93 -25.89
CA LEU A 82 7.40 0.35 -26.60
C LEU A 82 6.26 1.13 -25.95
N SER A 83 6.44 2.44 -25.75
CA SER A 83 5.34 3.31 -25.33
C SER A 83 4.32 3.42 -26.47
N VAL A 84 3.05 3.18 -26.17
CA VAL A 84 1.93 3.20 -27.12
C VAL A 84 0.88 4.24 -26.79
N GLY A 85 1.04 4.96 -25.67
CA GLY A 85 0.08 5.94 -25.20
C GLY A 85 0.27 6.30 -23.74
N THR A 86 -0.70 7.02 -23.21
CA THR A 86 -0.76 7.45 -21.81
C THR A 86 -1.99 6.82 -21.14
N MET A 87 -1.83 6.43 -19.89
CA MET A 87 -2.89 5.94 -19.02
C MET A 87 -3.13 6.94 -17.90
N VAL A 88 -4.40 7.19 -17.60
CA VAL A 88 -4.88 7.86 -16.40
C VAL A 88 -5.76 6.87 -15.65
N VAL A 89 -5.46 6.59 -14.40
CA VAL A 89 -6.28 5.73 -13.54
C VAL A 89 -6.74 6.53 -12.34
N GLU A 90 -8.05 6.65 -12.17
CA GLU A 90 -8.65 7.30 -11.00
C GLU A 90 -9.28 6.22 -10.13
N VAL A 91 -8.83 6.13 -8.88
CA VAL A 91 -9.33 5.18 -7.89
C VAL A 91 -9.92 5.95 -6.73
N SER A 92 -11.16 5.64 -6.38
CA SER A 92 -11.86 6.14 -5.20
C SER A 92 -11.92 5.08 -4.10
N GLU A 93 -12.32 5.50 -2.91
CA GLU A 93 -12.70 4.57 -1.84
C GLU A 93 -13.85 3.64 -2.28
N GLY A 94 -13.86 2.44 -1.73
CA GLY A 94 -14.93 1.46 -1.94
C GLY A 94 -14.51 0.06 -1.52
N ARG A 95 -15.34 -0.92 -1.83
CA ARG A 95 -15.19 -2.33 -1.42
C ARG A 95 -15.23 -3.29 -2.61
N VAL A 96 -14.81 -4.53 -2.38
CA VAL A 96 -14.98 -5.62 -3.36
C VAL A 96 -16.44 -5.73 -3.80
N GLY A 97 -16.65 -5.79 -5.12
CA GLY A 97 -17.95 -5.80 -5.77
C GLY A 97 -18.49 -4.42 -6.16
N GLU A 98 -17.86 -3.34 -5.68
CA GLU A 98 -18.25 -1.98 -6.02
C GLU A 98 -17.44 -1.43 -7.20
N ARG A 99 -18.03 -0.45 -7.89
CA ARG A 99 -17.31 0.37 -8.86
C ARG A 99 -16.52 1.43 -8.11
N VAL A 100 -15.20 1.41 -8.26
CA VAL A 100 -14.28 2.21 -7.45
C VAL A 100 -13.33 3.06 -8.28
N GLY A 101 -13.55 3.18 -9.58
CA GLY A 101 -12.64 3.95 -10.41
C GLY A 101 -12.90 3.91 -11.90
N THR A 102 -11.98 4.54 -12.62
CA THR A 102 -11.91 4.55 -14.09
C THR A 102 -10.46 4.38 -14.54
N ALA A 103 -10.28 3.77 -15.70
CA ALA A 103 -9.01 3.77 -16.43
C ALA A 103 -9.25 4.41 -17.80
N SER A 104 -8.46 5.41 -18.14
CA SER A 104 -8.51 6.10 -19.43
C SER A 104 -7.17 5.94 -20.12
N SER A 105 -7.18 5.31 -21.28
CA SER A 105 -6.01 5.17 -22.14
C SER A 105 -6.17 6.07 -23.37
N THR A 106 -5.13 6.84 -23.68
CA THR A 106 -5.07 7.67 -24.90
C THR A 106 -3.89 7.23 -25.73
N ASP A 107 -4.09 7.01 -27.02
CA ASP A 107 -3.02 6.59 -27.92
C ASP A 107 -1.91 7.65 -28.06
N ALA A 108 -0.75 7.24 -28.56
CA ALA A 108 0.41 8.12 -28.71
C ALA A 108 0.19 9.34 -29.64
N ILE A 109 -0.88 9.34 -30.45
CA ILE A 109 -1.22 10.43 -31.38
C ILE A 109 -2.38 11.30 -30.86
N GLY A 110 -2.98 10.95 -29.73
CA GLY A 110 -4.12 11.63 -29.12
C GLY A 110 -5.42 11.53 -29.91
N LEU A 111 -5.58 10.51 -30.76
CA LEU A 111 -6.77 10.39 -31.63
C LEU A 111 -7.86 9.48 -31.04
N ALA A 112 -7.48 8.40 -30.36
CA ALA A 112 -8.37 7.48 -29.68
C ALA A 112 -8.15 7.52 -28.16
N THR A 113 -9.26 7.53 -27.43
CA THR A 113 -9.31 7.46 -25.97
C THR A 113 -10.30 6.38 -25.58
N CYS A 114 -9.83 5.35 -24.90
CA CYS A 114 -10.67 4.28 -24.34
C CYS A 114 -10.81 4.51 -22.84
N VAL A 115 -12.04 4.62 -22.37
CA VAL A 115 -12.39 4.79 -20.96
C VAL A 115 -13.06 3.52 -20.49
N ASP A 116 -12.53 2.91 -19.43
CA ASP A 116 -13.07 1.73 -18.79
C ASP A 116 -13.53 2.09 -17.36
N GLN A 117 -14.65 1.50 -16.93
CA GLN A 117 -15.10 1.54 -15.56
C GLN A 117 -14.49 0.38 -14.79
N LEU A 118 -13.97 0.65 -13.59
CA LEU A 118 -13.26 -0.34 -12.77
C LEU A 118 -14.13 -0.83 -11.61
N THR A 119 -14.47 -2.11 -11.63
CA THR A 119 -15.14 -2.79 -10.51
C THR A 119 -14.12 -3.59 -9.71
N LEU A 120 -13.99 -3.33 -8.40
CA LEU A 120 -13.03 -4.02 -7.55
C LEU A 120 -13.44 -5.49 -7.39
N LYS A 121 -12.58 -6.43 -7.80
CA LYS A 121 -12.81 -7.88 -7.66
C LYS A 121 -12.09 -8.48 -6.47
N ALA A 122 -10.89 -7.99 -6.15
CA ALA A 122 -10.10 -8.50 -5.04
C ALA A 122 -9.09 -7.49 -4.52
N VAL A 123 -8.84 -7.57 -3.21
CA VAL A 123 -7.73 -6.94 -2.49
C VAL A 123 -6.94 -8.08 -1.86
N ALA A 124 -5.76 -8.38 -2.40
CA ALA A 124 -4.95 -9.51 -1.94
C ALA A 124 -3.49 -9.28 -2.31
N ASP A 125 -2.57 -9.86 -1.54
CA ASP A 125 -1.13 -9.91 -1.87
C ASP A 125 -0.49 -8.55 -2.21
N GLY A 126 -1.00 -7.45 -1.63
CA GLY A 126 -0.52 -6.11 -1.91
C GLY A 126 -0.83 -5.63 -3.33
N GLN A 127 -1.93 -6.10 -3.92
CA GLN A 127 -2.42 -5.66 -5.22
C GLN A 127 -3.95 -5.49 -5.24
N LEU A 128 -4.43 -4.61 -6.10
CA LEU A 128 -5.85 -4.51 -6.45
C LEU A 128 -6.10 -5.18 -7.79
N THR A 129 -7.15 -6.00 -7.85
CA THR A 129 -7.63 -6.61 -9.10
C THR A 129 -9.00 -6.07 -9.41
N PHE A 130 -9.16 -5.53 -10.61
CA PHE A 130 -10.40 -4.96 -11.12
C PHE A 130 -10.88 -5.75 -12.33
N GLU A 131 -12.19 -5.74 -12.53
CA GLU A 131 -12.79 -5.97 -13.85
C GLU A 131 -13.00 -4.61 -14.50
N ALA A 132 -12.36 -4.43 -15.64
CA ALA A 132 -12.48 -3.24 -16.47
C ALA A 132 -13.55 -3.49 -17.54
N GLU A 133 -14.55 -2.61 -17.60
CA GLU A 133 -15.63 -2.65 -18.60
C GLU A 133 -15.65 -1.36 -19.41
N LEU A 134 -15.71 -1.48 -20.75
CA LEU A 134 -15.69 -0.33 -21.65
C LEU A 134 -16.87 0.63 -21.40
N ASP A 135 -16.54 1.87 -21.11
CA ASP A 135 -17.47 2.99 -21.14
C ASP A 135 -17.56 3.57 -22.55
N SER A 136 -18.45 2.99 -23.35
CA SER A 136 -18.63 3.41 -24.74
C SER A 136 -19.17 4.83 -24.91
N GLU A 137 -19.77 5.42 -23.88
CA GLU A 137 -20.31 6.79 -23.92
C GLU A 137 -19.20 7.83 -23.72
N HIS A 138 -18.19 7.50 -22.92
CA HIS A 138 -17.05 8.37 -22.64
C HIS A 138 -15.81 8.07 -23.50
N SER A 139 -15.80 6.95 -24.23
CA SER A 139 -14.71 6.60 -25.15
C SER A 139 -14.85 7.29 -26.51
N THR A 140 -13.72 7.72 -27.07
CA THR A 140 -13.64 8.17 -28.47
C THR A 140 -13.22 7.01 -29.35
N LEU A 141 -13.81 6.91 -30.55
CA LEU A 141 -13.54 5.81 -31.48
C LEU A 141 -13.71 4.42 -30.84
N SER A 142 -14.74 4.22 -30.03
CA SER A 142 -14.98 2.99 -29.23
C SER A 142 -14.84 1.66 -29.99
N ALA A 143 -15.00 1.66 -31.31
CA ALA A 143 -14.72 0.52 -32.18
C ALA A 143 -13.24 0.04 -32.19
N THR A 144 -12.30 0.85 -31.69
CA THR A 144 -10.88 0.49 -31.52
C THR A 144 -10.53 0.08 -30.09
N CYS A 145 -11.48 0.20 -29.15
CA CYS A 145 -11.32 -0.22 -27.76
C CYS A 145 -11.63 -1.72 -27.61
N VAL A 146 -11.21 -2.32 -26.50
CA VAL A 146 -11.57 -3.70 -26.16
C VAL A 146 -12.99 -3.70 -25.60
N PRO A 147 -13.98 -4.32 -26.29
CA PRO A 147 -15.36 -4.25 -25.83
C PRO A 147 -15.69 -5.29 -24.75
N GLU A 148 -14.93 -6.40 -24.69
CA GLU A 148 -15.12 -7.41 -23.66
C GLU A 148 -14.48 -7.00 -22.32
N PRO A 149 -15.13 -7.31 -21.18
CA PRO A 149 -14.52 -7.11 -19.88
C PRO A 149 -13.19 -7.85 -19.73
N PHE A 150 -12.22 -7.22 -19.08
CA PHE A 150 -10.89 -7.80 -18.85
C PHE A 150 -10.36 -7.51 -17.45
N GLU A 151 -9.35 -8.28 -17.02
CA GLU A 151 -8.71 -8.07 -15.73
C GLU A 151 -7.68 -6.93 -15.81
N PHE A 152 -7.77 -6.00 -14.87
CA PHE A 152 -6.82 -4.91 -14.68
C PHE A 152 -6.23 -5.00 -13.26
N VAL A 153 -4.91 -4.99 -13.13
CA VAL A 153 -4.22 -5.17 -11.84
C VAL A 153 -3.34 -3.97 -11.55
N LEU A 154 -3.51 -3.37 -10.36
CA LEU A 154 -2.63 -2.31 -9.82
C LEU A 154 -1.75 -2.85 -8.69
N ARG A 155 -0.49 -2.43 -8.68
CA ARG A 155 0.49 -2.78 -7.64
C ARG A 155 1.35 -1.57 -7.27
N PRO A 156 1.59 -1.30 -5.98
CA PRO A 156 2.55 -0.32 -5.54
C PRO A 156 3.95 -0.68 -6.04
N ALA A 157 4.66 0.32 -6.55
CA ALA A 157 6.06 0.21 -6.98
C ALA A 157 7.01 1.03 -6.10
N GLY A 158 6.46 1.94 -5.29
CA GLY A 158 7.19 2.82 -4.41
C GLY A 158 6.27 3.92 -3.87
N GLU A 159 6.83 4.86 -3.12
CA GLU A 159 6.08 6.03 -2.65
C GLU A 159 5.62 6.87 -3.86
N GLY A 160 4.31 7.02 -4.04
CA GLY A 160 3.73 7.77 -5.16
C GLY A 160 3.89 7.11 -6.52
N GLU A 161 4.27 5.83 -6.58
CA GLU A 161 4.42 5.07 -7.82
C GLU A 161 3.58 3.78 -7.81
N MET A 162 2.87 3.55 -8.91
CA MET A 162 2.10 2.33 -9.17
C MET A 162 2.60 1.66 -10.45
N THR A 163 2.41 0.36 -10.55
CA THR A 163 2.47 -0.38 -11.81
C THR A 163 1.09 -0.93 -12.12
N PHE A 164 0.77 -1.01 -13.41
CA PHE A 164 -0.46 -1.63 -13.87
C PHE A 164 -0.19 -2.74 -14.87
N ASN A 165 -1.11 -3.71 -14.93
CA ASN A 165 -1.14 -4.76 -15.94
C ASN A 165 -2.59 -4.96 -16.41
N GLY A 166 -2.85 -4.85 -17.70
CA GLY A 166 -4.14 -5.16 -18.33
C GLY A 166 -4.06 -6.45 -19.13
N TYR A 167 -4.99 -7.37 -18.91
CA TYR A 167 -5.05 -8.69 -19.54
C TYR A 167 -6.27 -8.83 -20.46
N ALA A 168 -6.30 -8.06 -21.54
CA ALA A 168 -7.29 -8.25 -22.59
C ALA A 168 -6.92 -9.45 -23.49
N GLU A 169 -7.91 -10.10 -24.10
CA GLU A 169 -7.64 -11.25 -24.99
C GLU A 169 -6.70 -10.83 -26.13
N GLY A 170 -5.54 -11.50 -26.22
CA GLY A 170 -4.53 -11.22 -27.24
C GLY A 170 -3.73 -9.93 -27.04
N ASN A 171 -4.00 -9.14 -25.99
CA ASN A 171 -3.32 -7.88 -25.71
C ASN A 171 -2.95 -7.76 -24.23
N GLN A 172 -1.65 -7.78 -23.94
CA GLN A 172 -1.12 -7.47 -22.62
C GLN A 172 -0.55 -6.06 -22.65
N SER A 173 -1.09 -5.18 -21.81
CA SER A 173 -0.57 -3.84 -21.59
C SER A 173 0.01 -3.74 -20.19
N GLU A 174 1.13 -3.04 -20.07
CA GLU A 174 1.79 -2.82 -18.78
C GLU A 174 2.31 -1.39 -18.70
N GLY A 175 2.55 -0.89 -17.50
CA GLY A 175 3.15 0.43 -17.35
C GLY A 175 3.39 0.83 -15.91
N SER A 176 3.95 2.02 -15.76
CA SER A 176 4.20 2.66 -14.48
C SER A 176 3.39 3.95 -14.44
N LEU A 177 2.77 4.23 -13.30
CA LEU A 177 1.97 5.41 -13.05
C LEU A 177 2.57 6.18 -11.86
N THR A 178 2.44 7.49 -11.89
CA THR A 178 2.82 8.39 -10.80
C THR A 178 1.56 9.09 -10.30
N LEU A 179 1.46 9.29 -8.99
CA LEU A 179 0.36 10.04 -8.40
C LEU A 179 0.37 11.48 -8.95
N GLU A 180 -0.74 11.92 -9.51
CA GLU A 180 -0.96 13.33 -9.86
C GLU A 180 -1.21 14.10 -8.58
N GLN A 181 -0.36 15.07 -8.28
CA GLN A 181 -0.52 15.96 -7.13
C GLN A 181 -1.41 17.12 -7.56
N ASP A 182 -2.48 17.38 -6.82
CA ASP A 182 -3.27 18.60 -7.00
C ASP A 182 -2.37 19.81 -6.73
N GLU A 183 -2.17 20.67 -7.73
CA GLU A 183 -1.49 21.94 -7.56
C GLU A 183 -2.44 22.93 -6.86
N ASP A 184 -2.24 23.14 -5.55
CA ASP A 184 -2.95 24.12 -4.70
C ASP A 184 -2.77 25.59 -5.13
#